data_AF-A0A5D0JGA4-F1
#
_entry.id   AF-A0A5D0JGA4-F1
#
_cell.length_a   1.000
_cell.length_b   1.000
_cell.length_c   1.000
_cell.angle_alpha   90.00
_cell.angle_beta   90.00
_cell.angle_gamma   90.00
#
_symmetry.space_group_name_H-M   'P 1'
#
loop_
_entity.id
_entity.type
_entity.pdbx_description
1 polymer ?
#
loop_
_entity_poly.entity_id
_entity_poly.type
_entity_poly.pdbx_seq_one_letter_code
_entity_poly.pdbx_strand_id
1 'polypeptide(L)' 'DAEEPILWWSPDPRFVLFPNKLKVSKSMKQVLRSNRFKVTTNTAFKQVVQECSKIKRIGQQGTWITNSMID' A
#
# COMPACT_ATOMS: atom_id res chain seq x y z
N ASP A 1 8.23 -13.40 -15.33
CA ASP A 1 7.83 -12.96 -13.97
C ASP A 1 8.28 -13.87 -12.82
N ALA A 2 8.98 -14.98 -13.10
CA ALA A 2 9.57 -15.89 -12.09
C ALA A 2 11.11 -15.93 -12.21
N GLU A 3 11.74 -14.82 -12.60
CA GLU A 3 13.17 -14.79 -12.96
C GLU A 3 14.06 -14.10 -11.92
N GLU A 4 13.50 -13.26 -11.05
CA GLU A 4 14.28 -12.65 -9.97
C GLU A 4 14.25 -13.54 -8.72
N PRO A 5 15.42 -13.81 -8.11
CA PRO A 5 15.47 -14.55 -6.85
C PRO A 5 14.77 -13.77 -5.73
N ILE A 6 14.27 -14.47 -4.71
CA ILE A 6 13.72 -13.81 -3.52
C ILE A 6 14.82 -12.99 -2.85
N LEU A 7 14.56 -11.69 -2.70
CA LEU A 7 15.45 -10.75 -2.02
C LEU A 7 14.96 -10.45 -0.60
N TRP A 8 15.87 -10.51 0.38
CA TRP A 8 15.60 -10.19 1.78
C TRP A 8 16.24 -8.85 2.16
N TRP A 9 15.51 -8.00 2.90
CA TRP A 9 15.94 -6.63 3.20
C TRP A 9 15.86 -6.32 4.69
N SER A 10 16.91 -5.71 5.25
CA SER A 10 16.92 -5.14 6.60
C SER A 10 17.60 -3.76 6.62
N PRO A 11 16.91 -2.70 6.16
CA PRO A 11 17.46 -1.35 6.08
C PRO A 11 17.77 -0.75 7.46
N ASP A 12 18.90 -0.07 7.55
CA ASP A 12 19.33 0.72 8.71
C ASP A 12 19.76 2.12 8.22
N PRO A 13 19.07 3.21 8.63
CA PRO A 13 17.93 3.26 9.55
C PRO A 13 16.60 2.79 8.92
N ARG A 14 15.68 2.29 9.76
CA ARG A 14 14.34 1.88 9.32
C ARG A 14 13.35 3.05 9.33
N PHE A 15 12.63 3.24 8.22
CA PHE A 15 11.51 4.18 8.20
C PHE A 15 10.34 3.66 9.05
N VAL A 16 9.84 4.50 9.96
CA VAL A 16 8.66 4.25 10.79
C VAL A 16 7.74 5.47 10.81
N LEU A 17 6.43 5.24 10.95
CA LEU A 17 5.43 6.31 11.14
C LEU A 17 4.68 6.07 12.45
N PHE A 18 4.93 6.91 13.45
CA PHE A 18 4.19 6.86 14.71
C PHE A 18 2.76 7.37 14.50
N PRO A 19 1.72 6.68 14.99
CA PRO A 19 0.33 7.08 14.77
C PRO A 19 0.02 8.50 15.22
N ASN A 20 0.57 8.94 16.36
CA ASN A 20 0.40 10.30 16.88
C ASN A 20 1.18 11.38 16.10
N LYS A 21 2.07 10.99 15.18
CA LYS A 21 2.82 11.88 14.29
C LYS A 21 2.23 11.94 12.88
N LEU A 22 1.14 11.20 12.60
CA LEU A 22 0.45 11.27 11.31
C LEU A 22 -0.04 12.71 11.03
N LYS A 23 0.48 13.33 9.98
CA LYS A 23 0.04 14.66 9.54
C LYS A 23 -1.14 14.53 8.58
N VAL A 24 -2.34 14.87 9.05
CA VAL A 24 -3.55 14.95 8.20
C VAL A 24 -3.75 16.39 7.74
N SER A 25 -3.71 16.62 6.42
CA SER A 25 -3.90 17.94 5.82
C SER A 25 -5.31 18.49 6.06
N LYS A 26 -5.48 19.82 5.93
CA LYS A 26 -6.79 20.47 6.09
C LYS A 26 -7.83 19.92 5.09
N SER A 27 -7.44 19.71 3.83
CA SER A 27 -8.31 19.13 2.80
C SER A 27 -8.67 17.69 3.11
N MET A 28 -7.72 16.87 3.60
CA MET A 28 -8.02 15.49 3.97
C MET A 28 -8.99 15.39 5.14
N LYS A 29 -8.89 16.28 6.14
CA LYS A 29 -9.88 16.35 7.23
C LYS A 29 -11.29 16.64 6.72
N GLN A 30 -11.43 17.46 5.67
CA GLN A 30 -12.73 17.72 5.03
C GLN A 30 -13.28 16.47 4.34
N VAL A 31 -12.43 15.73 3.63
CA VAL A 31 -12.80 14.44 3.00
C VAL A 31 -13.28 13.44 4.06
N LEU A 32 -12.55 13.28 5.16
CA LEU A 32 -12.92 12.36 6.23
C LEU A 32 -14.26 12.73 6.88
N ARG A 33 -14.49 14.03 7.13
CA ARG A 33 -15.76 14.53 7.68
C ARG A 33 -16.96 14.34 6.75
N SER A 34 -16.74 14.19 5.44
CA SER A 34 -17.82 14.04 4.47
C SER A 34 -18.50 12.66 4.52
N ASN A 35 -17.95 11.70 5.26
CA ASN A 35 -18.48 10.34 5.40
C ASN A 35 -18.75 9.63 4.06
N ARG A 36 -18.05 10.03 2.99
CA ARG A 36 -18.20 9.48 1.63
C ARG A 36 -17.62 8.08 1.47
N PHE A 37 -16.81 7.63 2.43
CA PHE A 37 -16.12 6.35 2.38
C PHE A 37 -16.49 5.51 3.59
N LYS A 38 -16.70 4.21 3.36
CA LYS A 38 -16.80 3.19 4.41
C LYS A 38 -15.46 2.47 4.51
N VAL A 39 -14.83 2.53 5.68
CA VAL A 39 -13.61 1.78 5.97
C VAL A 39 -14.00 0.47 6.63
N THR A 40 -13.46 -0.64 6.14
CA THR A 40 -13.64 -1.98 6.72
C THR A 40 -12.27 -2.64 6.85
N THR A 41 -12.17 -3.65 7.72
CA THR A 41 -10.91 -4.35 7.99
C THR A 41 -11.08 -5.82 7.63
N ASN A 42 -10.12 -6.38 6.90
CA ASN A 42 -10.06 -7.81 6.54
C ASN A 42 -11.30 -8.38 5.82
N THR A 43 -12.05 -7.56 5.10
CA THR A 43 -13.27 -7.99 4.39
C THR A 43 -12.99 -8.47 2.96
N ALA A 44 -11.92 -7.99 2.33
CA ALA A 44 -11.63 -8.24 0.91
C ALA A 44 -10.11 -8.25 0.63
N PHE A 45 -9.33 -8.98 1.45
CA PHE A 45 -7.87 -8.96 1.37
C PHE A 45 -7.32 -9.23 -0.04
N LYS A 46 -7.79 -10.31 -0.70
CA LYS A 46 -7.35 -10.66 -2.06
C LYS A 46 -7.60 -9.53 -3.06
N GLN A 47 -8.77 -8.90 -3.00
CA GLN A 47 -9.12 -7.78 -3.88
C GLN A 47 -8.22 -6.56 -3.61
N VAL A 48 -7.97 -6.23 -2.35
CA VAL A 48 -7.09 -5.10 -1.97
C VAL A 48 -5.67 -5.30 -2.52
N VAL A 49 -5.07 -6.48 -2.32
CA VAL A 49 -3.70 -6.77 -2.79
C VAL A 49 -3.64 -6.79 -4.33
N GLN A 50 -4.66 -7.33 -5.00
CA GLN A 50 -4.76 -7.31 -6.47
C GLN A 50 -4.85 -5.89 -7.04
N GLU A 51 -5.57 -4.98 -6.40
CA GLU A 51 -5.60 -3.58 -6.85
C GLU A 51 -4.28 -2.86 -6.54
N CYS A 52 -3.62 -3.19 -5.43
CA CYS A 52 -2.28 -2.68 -5.15
C CYS A 52 -1.24 -3.11 -6.19
N SER A 53 -1.33 -4.33 -6.74
CA SER A 53 -0.36 -4.83 -7.72
C SER A 53 -0.44 -4.14 -9.09
N LYS A 54 -1.60 -3.55 -9.42
CA LYS A 54 -1.89 -2.88 -10.71
C LYS A 54 -1.53 -1.39 -10.74
N ILE A 55 -1.09 -0.81 -9.62
CA ILE A 55 -0.85 0.63 -9.53
C ILE A 55 0.34 1.06 -10.39
N LYS A 56 0.10 2.02 -11.30
CA LYS A 56 1.15 2.68 -12.07
C LYS A 56 2.06 3.50 -11.15
N ARG A 57 3.36 3.23 -11.19
CA ARG A 57 4.39 3.96 -10.42
C ARG A 57 5.29 4.71 -11.40
N ILE A 58 5.36 6.03 -11.28
CA ILE A 58 6.17 6.87 -12.18
C ILE A 58 7.63 6.44 -12.07
N GLY A 59 8.27 6.14 -13.21
CA GLY A 59 9.66 5.68 -13.26
C GLY A 59 9.87 4.20 -12.93
N GLN A 60 8.80 3.39 -12.80
CA GLN A 60 8.88 1.95 -12.60
C GLN A 60 8.01 1.22 -13.62
N GLN A 61 8.42 0.00 -14.01
CA GLN A 61 7.69 -0.86 -14.96
C GLN A 61 6.45 -1.52 -14.32
N GLY A 62 6.25 -1.40 -13.01
CA GLY A 62 5.15 -2.02 -12.30
C GLY A 62 5.38 -2.02 -10.79
N THR A 63 4.75 -2.97 -10.11
CA THR A 63 4.97 -3.23 -8.68
C THR A 63 5.76 -4.51 -8.49
N TRP A 64 6.30 -4.72 -7.29
CA TRP A 64 6.98 -5.96 -6.91
C TRP A 64 5.99 -7.09 -6.54
N ILE A 65 4.69 -6.83 -6.55
CA ILE A 65 3.65 -7.78 -6.13
C ILE A 65 3.30 -8.67 -7.34
N THR A 66 3.85 -9.87 -7.40
CA THR A 66 3.59 -10.85 -8.46
C THR A 66 2.35 -11.70 -8.18
N ASN A 67 1.82 -12.40 -9.19
CA ASN A 67 0.69 -13.33 -9.00
C ASN A 67 1.01 -14.42 -7.96
N SER A 68 2.24 -14.94 -7.96
CA SER A 68 2.68 -15.95 -6.98
C SER A 68 2.73 -15.43 -5.53
N MET A 69 2.78 -14.12 -5.31
CA MET A 69 2.68 -13.53 -3.97
C MET A 69 1.23 -13.28 -3.53
N ILE A 70 0.29 -13.30 -4.48
CA ILE A 70 -1.14 -13.05 -4.25
C ILE A 70 -1.91 -14.35 -4.00
N ASP A 71 -1.43 -15.46 -4.58
CA ASP A 71 -1.98 -16.80 -4.42
C ASP A 71 -1.75 -17.37 -3.01
#